data_AF-A0A166YCL4-F1
#
_entry.id   AF-A0A166YCL4-F1
#
_cell.length_a   1.000
_cell.length_b   1.000
_cell.length_c   1.000
_cell.angle_alpha   90.00
_cell.angle_beta   90.00
_cell.angle_gamma   90.00
#
_symmetry.space_group_name_H-M   'P 1'
#
loop_
_entity.id
_entity.type
_entity.pdbx_description
1 polymer ?
#
loop_
_entity_poly.entity_id
_entity_poly.type
_entity_poly.pdbx_seq_one_letter_code
_entity_poly.pdbx_strand_id
1 'polypeptide(L)'
;MQLQEINKSRYRKHLNWVIGACITALTIGSLGIAQTLIQFFPDNDGSHFHWNLLGVVVSCLVIVIVLKRIKLHPFMVEVVYVWELKQALNRITRKMPKLKKAAQQGDVNAMLAIHYSYAGSRQLWTLDDNTIMMEELAIWKAELDALATQYQVTLDVSKYREEMLKVF
;
A
#
# COMPACT_ATOMS: atom_id res chain seq x y z
N MET A 1 7.43 9.22 4.64
CA MET A 1 6.48 10.14 3.95
C MET A 1 5.70 10.90 5.01
N GLN A 2 5.07 12.02 4.65
CA GLN A 2 4.15 12.73 5.53
C GLN A 2 2.71 12.41 5.13
N LEU A 3 1.78 12.44 6.09
CA LEU A 3 0.36 12.34 5.74
C LEU A 3 -0.08 13.62 5.04
N GLN A 4 -0.76 13.47 3.91
CA GLN A 4 -1.27 14.55 3.08
C GLN A 4 -2.79 14.44 3.00
N GLU A 5 -3.51 15.55 2.93
CA GLU A 5 -4.95 15.49 2.67
C GLU A 5 -5.23 15.08 1.22
N ILE A 6 -6.09 14.07 1.05
CA ILE A 6 -6.44 13.52 -0.25
C ILE A 6 -7.94 13.64 -0.47
N ASN A 7 -8.33 14.20 -1.61
CA ASN A 7 -9.72 14.19 -2.03
C ASN A 7 -10.15 12.77 -2.40
N LYS A 8 -11.04 12.20 -1.60
CA LYS A 8 -11.53 10.83 -1.76
C LYS A 8 -12.17 10.57 -3.13
N SER A 9 -13.04 11.47 -3.61
CA SER A 9 -13.74 11.30 -4.88
C SER A 9 -12.74 11.22 -6.05
N ARG A 10 -11.75 12.10 -6.06
CA ARG A 10 -10.67 12.09 -7.04
C ARG A 10 -9.84 10.81 -6.96
N TYR A 11 -9.39 10.43 -5.76
CA TYR A 11 -8.64 9.18 -5.53
C TYR A 11 -9.39 7.96 -6.06
N ARG A 12 -10.66 7.77 -5.68
CA ARG A 12 -11.46 6.62 -6.09
C ARG A 12 -11.68 6.58 -7.60
N LYS A 13 -11.95 7.73 -8.22
CA LYS A 13 -12.09 7.84 -9.67
C LYS A 13 -10.81 7.45 -10.40
N HIS A 14 -9.67 8.00 -9.99
CA HIS A 14 -8.38 7.72 -10.63
C HIS A 14 -7.96 6.25 -10.41
N LEU A 15 -8.12 5.73 -9.18
CA LEU A 15 -7.80 4.34 -8.87
C LEU A 15 -8.61 3.37 -9.73
N ASN A 16 -9.93 3.59 -9.85
CA ASN A 16 -10.79 2.71 -10.66
C ASN A 16 -10.40 2.72 -12.14
N TRP A 17 -10.03 3.87 -12.69
CA TRP A 17 -9.48 3.96 -14.05
C TRP A 17 -8.17 3.20 -14.21
N VAL A 18 -7.24 3.35 -13.25
CA VAL A 18 -5.97 2.61 -13.26
C VAL A 18 -6.21 1.10 -13.20
N ILE A 19 -7.11 0.65 -12.31
CA ILE A 19 -7.48 -0.77 -12.18
C ILE A 19 -8.07 -1.29 -13.50
N GLY A 20 -9.06 -0.59 -14.06
CA GLY A 20 -9.69 -0.99 -15.32
C GLY A 20 -8.70 -1.06 -16.49
N ALA A 21 -7.78 -0.10 -16.57
CA ALA A 21 -6.71 -0.10 -17.57
C ALA A 21 -5.76 -1.30 -17.37
N CYS A 22 -5.37 -1.60 -16.12
CA CYS A 22 -4.51 -2.76 -15.83
C CYS A 22 -5.18 -4.08 -16.17
N ILE A 23 -6.47 -4.26 -15.83
CA ILE A 23 -7.23 -5.47 -16.18
C ILE A 23 -7.31 -5.63 -17.69
N THR A 24 -7.68 -4.56 -18.41
CA THR A 24 -7.79 -4.59 -19.88
C THR A 24 -6.45 -4.91 -20.53
N ALA A 25 -5.37 -4.25 -20.10
CA ALA A 25 -4.03 -4.49 -20.60
C ALA A 25 -3.53 -5.91 -20.29
N LEU A 26 -3.83 -6.43 -19.09
CA LEU A 26 -3.44 -7.79 -18.72
C LEU A 26 -4.18 -8.83 -19.56
N THR A 27 -5.49 -8.66 -19.76
CA THR A 27 -6.29 -9.58 -20.58
C THR A 27 -5.81 -9.58 -22.03
N ILE A 28 -5.71 -8.42 -22.67
CA ILE A 28 -5.28 -8.32 -24.06
C ILE A 28 -3.82 -8.78 -24.23
N GLY A 29 -2.92 -8.33 -23.35
CA GLY A 29 -1.51 -8.66 -23.41
C GLY A 29 -1.25 -10.15 -23.19
N SER A 30 -1.90 -10.75 -22.19
CA SER A 30 -1.65 -12.16 -21.86
C SER A 30 -2.11 -13.08 -22.98
N LEU A 31 -3.31 -12.85 -23.53
CA LEU A 31 -3.83 -13.60 -24.67
C LEU A 31 -2.98 -13.36 -25.93
N GLY A 32 -2.70 -12.10 -26.25
CA GLY A 32 -1.95 -11.75 -27.46
C GLY A 32 -0.54 -12.36 -27.47
N ILE A 33 0.18 -12.27 -26.35
CA ILE A 33 1.52 -12.87 -26.23
C ILE A 33 1.44 -14.39 -26.27
N ALA A 34 0.51 -15.01 -25.53
CA ALA A 34 0.37 -16.46 -25.51
C ALA A 34 0.03 -17.02 -26.90
N GLN A 35 -0.95 -16.43 -27.59
CA GLN A 35 -1.35 -16.85 -28.94
C GLN A 35 -0.21 -16.68 -29.96
N THR A 36 0.50 -15.57 -29.89
CA THR A 36 1.67 -15.33 -30.76
C THR A 36 2.74 -16.40 -30.53
N LEU A 37 3.05 -16.72 -29.27
CA LEU A 37 4.05 -17.74 -28.93
C LEU A 37 3.62 -19.13 -29.39
N ILE A 38 2.35 -19.50 -29.21
CA ILE A 38 1.81 -20.79 -29.67
C ILE A 38 1.89 -20.90 -31.20
N GLN A 39 1.62 -19.82 -31.93
CA GLN A 39 1.69 -19.81 -33.39
C GLN A 39 3.13 -20.05 -33.89
N PHE A 40 4.14 -19.49 -33.23
CA PHE A 40 5.54 -19.67 -33.62
C PHE A 40 6.21 -20.92 -33.03
N PHE A 41 5.73 -21.40 -31.89
CA PHE A 41 6.30 -22.52 -31.14
C PHE A 41 5.19 -23.48 -30.68
N PRO A 42 4.51 -24.15 -31.63
CA PRO A 42 3.48 -25.12 -31.28
C PRO A 42 4.14 -26.32 -30.59
N ASP A 43 3.54 -26.72 -29.47
CA ASP A 43 3.92 -27.92 -28.73
C ASP A 43 3.22 -29.16 -29.31
N ASN A 44 3.95 -30.25 -29.50
CA ASN A 44 3.45 -31.46 -30.17
C ASN A 44 2.43 -32.23 -29.32
N ASP A 45 2.51 -32.09 -27.99
CA ASP A 45 1.62 -32.76 -27.03
C ASP A 45 0.30 -31.99 -26.80
N GLY A 46 0.10 -30.85 -27.49
CA GLY A 46 -1.12 -30.04 -27.43
C GLY A 46 -1.31 -29.22 -26.14
N SER A 47 -0.44 -29.39 -25.14
CA SER A 47 -0.43 -28.56 -23.94
C SER A 47 0.36 -27.27 -24.18
N HIS A 48 -0.26 -26.11 -23.96
CA HIS A 48 0.40 -24.81 -24.08
C HIS A 48 0.38 -24.02 -22.76
N PHE A 49 0.28 -24.70 -21.63
CA PHE A 49 0.22 -24.05 -20.32
C PHE A 49 1.40 -23.08 -20.09
N HIS A 50 2.62 -23.48 -20.47
CA HIS A 50 3.82 -22.66 -20.33
C HIS A 50 3.73 -21.34 -21.11
N TRP A 51 3.20 -21.36 -22.33
CA TRP A 51 3.02 -20.16 -23.14
C TRP A 51 1.93 -19.24 -22.59
N ASN A 52 0.85 -19.80 -22.07
CA ASN A 52 -0.19 -19.03 -21.38
C ASN A 52 0.37 -18.36 -20.11
N LEU A 53 1.08 -19.12 -19.28
CA LEU A 53 1.72 -18.60 -18.06
C LEU A 53 2.73 -17.50 -18.38
N LEU A 54 3.58 -17.71 -19.40
CA LEU A 54 4.56 -16.73 -19.83
C LEU A 54 3.89 -15.44 -20.32
N GLY A 55 2.81 -15.55 -21.11
CA GLY A 55 2.03 -14.40 -21.55
C GLY A 55 1.52 -13.55 -20.38
N VAL A 56 1.00 -14.20 -19.33
CA VAL A 56 0.56 -13.50 -18.09
C VAL A 56 1.73 -12.82 -17.39
N VAL A 57 2.84 -13.53 -17.18
CA VAL A 57 4.03 -12.99 -16.48
C VAL A 57 4.59 -11.77 -17.22
N VAL A 58 4.80 -11.89 -18.53
CA VAL A 58 5.32 -10.79 -19.36
C VAL A 58 4.37 -9.59 -19.33
N SER A 59 3.07 -9.80 -19.45
CA SER A 59 2.07 -8.72 -19.37
C SER A 59 2.11 -8.00 -18.02
N CYS A 60 2.18 -8.74 -16.92
CA CYS A 60 2.33 -8.17 -15.58
C CYS A 60 3.60 -7.31 -15.46
N LEU A 61 4.74 -7.80 -15.98
CA LEU A 61 6.00 -7.05 -15.97
C LEU A 61 5.88 -5.74 -16.76
N VAL A 62 5.30 -5.78 -17.95
CA VAL A 62 5.07 -4.60 -18.79
C VAL A 62 4.19 -3.59 -18.06
N ILE A 63 3.07 -4.03 -17.45
CA ILE A 63 2.18 -3.16 -16.67
C ILE A 63 2.95 -2.48 -15.53
N VAL A 64 3.74 -3.25 -14.77
CA VAL A 64 4.56 -2.69 -13.67
C VAL A 64 5.54 -1.64 -14.18
N ILE A 65 6.21 -1.89 -15.31
CA ILE A 65 7.15 -0.94 -15.92
C ILE A 65 6.42 0.35 -16.33
N VAL A 66 5.28 0.23 -17.00
CA VAL A 66 4.47 1.38 -17.43
C VAL A 66 4.01 2.19 -16.22
N LEU A 67 3.43 1.55 -15.20
CA LEU A 67 2.99 2.22 -13.98
C LEU A 67 4.13 2.95 -13.27
N LYS A 68 5.34 2.35 -13.23
CA LYS A 68 6.53 3.01 -12.68
C LYS A 68 6.93 4.23 -13.50
N ARG A 69 6.85 4.18 -14.83
CA ARG A 69 7.20 5.30 -15.71
C ARG A 69 6.24 6.48 -15.55
N ILE A 70 4.94 6.21 -15.39
CA ILE A 70 3.92 7.25 -15.25
C ILE A 70 3.68 7.70 -13.80
N LYS A 71 4.46 7.19 -12.84
CA LYS A 71 4.29 7.47 -11.40
C LYS A 71 4.24 8.97 -11.07
N LEU A 72 5.00 9.78 -11.81
CA LEU A 72 5.09 11.24 -11.60
C LEU A 72 4.00 12.04 -12.35
N HIS A 73 3.15 11.38 -13.12
CA HIS A 73 2.10 12.04 -13.87
C HIS A 73 1.02 12.60 -12.91
N PRO A 74 0.46 13.81 -13.15
CA PRO A 74 -0.54 14.42 -12.26
C PRO A 74 -1.79 13.56 -11.98
N PHE A 75 -2.14 12.68 -12.91
CA PHE A 75 -3.24 11.70 -12.73
C PHE A 75 -2.94 10.66 -11.64
N MET A 76 -1.66 10.32 -11.45
CA MET A 76 -1.23 9.25 -10.55
C MET A 76 -0.98 9.73 -9.12
N VAL A 77 -1.03 11.03 -8.84
CA VAL A 77 -0.63 11.62 -7.55
C VAL A 77 -1.33 10.95 -6.37
N GLU A 78 -2.66 10.88 -6.35
CA GLU A 78 -3.41 10.27 -5.25
C GLU A 78 -3.20 8.76 -5.17
N VAL A 79 -3.16 8.10 -6.32
CA VAL A 79 -2.99 6.64 -6.43
C VAL A 79 -1.64 6.23 -5.86
N VAL A 80 -0.59 6.97 -6.23
CA VAL A 80 0.78 6.78 -5.76
C VAL A 80 0.91 7.11 -4.29
N TYR A 81 0.34 8.23 -3.83
CA TYR A 81 0.33 8.58 -2.42
C TYR A 81 -0.27 7.45 -1.56
N VAL A 82 -1.46 6.95 -1.94
CA VAL A 82 -2.12 5.88 -1.16
C VAL A 82 -1.34 4.57 -1.24
N TRP A 83 -0.72 4.26 -2.38
CA TRP A 83 0.16 3.11 -2.53
C TRP A 83 1.42 3.21 -1.64
N GLU A 84 2.02 4.39 -1.51
CA GLU A 84 3.14 4.65 -0.60
C GLU A 84 2.70 4.59 0.87
N LEU A 85 1.50 5.13 1.18
CA LEU A 85 0.92 5.05 2.51
C LEU A 85 0.72 3.59 2.93
N LYS A 86 0.15 2.74 2.06
CA LYS A 86 0.00 1.30 2.30
C LYS A 86 1.34 0.63 2.61
N GLN A 87 2.40 0.98 1.89
CA GLN A 87 3.74 0.45 2.16
C GLN A 87 4.31 0.93 3.49
N ALA A 88 4.19 2.22 3.79
CA ALA A 88 4.66 2.78 5.05
C ALA A 88 3.95 2.11 6.25
N LEU A 89 2.63 1.96 6.17
CA LEU A 89 1.84 1.24 7.16
C LEU A 89 2.30 -0.21 7.30
N ASN A 90 2.44 -0.95 6.20
CA ASN A 90 2.91 -2.34 6.23
C ASN A 90 4.30 -2.48 6.88
N ARG A 91 5.23 -1.53 6.65
CA ARG A 91 6.55 -1.52 7.31
C ARG A 91 6.43 -1.38 8.83
N ILE A 92 5.54 -0.50 9.30
CA ILE A 92 5.29 -0.31 10.74
C ILE A 92 4.57 -1.54 11.32
N THR A 93 3.52 -2.03 10.67
CA THR A 93 2.72 -3.17 11.12
C THR A 93 3.57 -4.43 11.32
N ARG A 94 4.53 -4.69 10.43
CA ARG A 94 5.48 -5.81 10.58
C ARG A 94 6.31 -5.75 11.86
N LYS A 95 6.51 -4.55 12.42
CA LYS A 95 7.26 -4.31 13.67
C LYS A 95 6.36 -4.03 14.87
N MET A 96 5.04 -4.06 14.69
CA MET A 96 4.06 -3.68 15.71
C MET A 96 4.26 -4.38 17.07
N PRO A 97 4.56 -5.70 17.16
CA PRO A 97 4.79 -6.34 18.46
C PRO A 97 5.95 -5.71 19.24
N LYS A 98 7.06 -5.41 18.55
CA LYS A 98 8.24 -4.78 19.16
C LYS A 98 7.98 -3.32 19.51
N LEU A 99 7.28 -2.60 18.63
CA LEU A 99 6.87 -1.22 18.87
C LEU A 99 5.98 -1.12 20.11
N LYS A 100 4.97 -1.99 20.25
CA LYS A 100 4.10 -2.00 21.44
C LYS A 100 4.89 -2.26 22.72
N LYS A 101 5.82 -3.22 22.71
CA LYS A 101 6.68 -3.50 23.85
C LYS A 101 7.56 -2.30 24.23
N ALA A 102 8.18 -1.65 23.26
CA ALA A 102 9.03 -0.48 23.49
C ALA A 102 8.22 0.75 23.94
N ALA A 103 7.04 0.95 23.35
CA ALA A 103 6.12 2.01 23.76
C ALA A 103 5.71 1.86 25.23
N GLN A 104 5.42 0.63 25.69
CA GLN A 104 5.13 0.35 27.09
C GLN A 104 6.30 0.69 28.03
N GLN A 105 7.53 0.71 27.53
CA GLN A 105 8.74 1.11 28.26
C GLN A 105 9.04 2.62 28.15
N GLY A 106 8.15 3.40 27.52
CA GLY A 106 8.30 4.85 27.36
C GLY A 106 9.10 5.28 26.13
N ASP A 107 9.36 4.38 25.18
CA ASP A 107 10.07 4.75 23.95
C ASP A 107 9.21 5.67 23.07
N VAL A 108 9.65 6.93 22.96
CA VAL A 108 8.99 7.99 22.19
C VAL A 108 8.92 7.67 20.70
N ASN A 109 9.97 7.07 20.13
CA ASN A 109 10.01 6.72 18.71
C ASN A 109 9.03 5.58 18.40
N ALA A 110 8.91 4.62 19.31
CA ALA A 110 7.93 3.55 19.19
C ALA A 110 6.50 4.10 19.24
N MET A 111 6.19 4.94 20.24
CA MET A 111 4.88 5.60 20.36
C MET A 111 4.56 6.45 19.13
N LEU A 112 5.55 7.19 18.61
CA LEU A 112 5.38 8.03 17.42
C LEU A 112 5.12 7.22 16.15
N ALA A 113 5.82 6.09 15.97
CA ALA A 113 5.59 5.17 14.86
C ALA A 113 4.19 4.53 14.92
N ILE A 114 3.75 4.11 16.11
CA ILE A 114 2.39 3.58 16.31
C ILE A 114 1.36 4.68 16.02
N HIS A 115 1.58 5.89 16.52
CA HIS A 115 0.70 7.03 16.30
C HIS A 115 0.54 7.37 14.82
N TYR A 116 1.67 7.43 14.07
CA TYR A 116 1.64 7.57 12.61
C TYR A 116 0.86 6.43 11.95
N SER A 117 1.05 5.19 12.39
CA SER A 117 0.32 4.04 11.85
C SER A 117 -1.18 4.17 12.06
N TYR A 118 -1.63 4.64 13.23
CA TYR A 118 -3.06 4.81 13.50
C TYR A 118 -3.67 5.94 12.69
N ALA A 119 -3.01 7.09 12.62
CA ALA A 119 -3.46 8.20 11.79
C ALA A 119 -3.52 7.82 10.30
N GLY A 120 -2.49 7.14 9.80
CA GLY A 120 -2.43 6.66 8.42
C GLY A 120 -3.47 5.58 8.11
N SER A 121 -3.70 4.62 9.01
CA SER A 121 -4.76 3.62 8.86
C SER A 121 -6.14 4.26 8.81
N ARG A 122 -6.43 5.22 9.70
CA ARG A 122 -7.69 5.96 9.69
C ARG A 122 -7.92 6.65 8.35
N GLN A 123 -6.91 7.34 7.84
CA GLN A 123 -6.97 7.99 6.55
C GLN A 123 -7.22 6.97 5.43
N LEU A 124 -6.43 5.91 5.39
CA LEU A 124 -6.52 4.89 4.35
C LEU A 124 -7.92 4.26 4.31
N TRP A 125 -8.46 3.88 5.47
CA TRP A 125 -9.77 3.26 5.56
C TRP A 125 -10.90 4.22 5.22
N THR A 126 -10.77 5.50 5.58
CA THR A 126 -11.71 6.54 5.15
C THR A 126 -11.71 6.71 3.63
N LEU A 127 -10.53 6.68 3.00
CA LEU A 127 -10.38 6.77 1.54
C LEU A 127 -10.95 5.54 0.83
N ASP A 128 -10.81 4.35 1.42
CA ASP A 128 -11.27 3.08 0.85
C ASP A 128 -12.72 2.72 1.20
N ASP A 129 -13.47 3.59 1.90
CA ASP A 129 -14.85 3.30 2.38
C ASP A 129 -14.92 2.07 3.30
N ASN A 130 -13.84 1.79 4.03
CA ASN A 130 -13.78 0.66 4.96
C ASN A 130 -13.99 1.15 6.40
N THR A 131 -15.15 0.86 7.00
CA THR A 131 -15.47 1.32 8.36
C THR A 131 -15.32 0.23 9.43
N ILE A 132 -15.04 -1.01 9.04
CA ILE A 132 -15.12 -2.18 9.93
C ILE A 132 -14.21 -2.04 11.16
N MET A 133 -13.02 -1.46 10.99
CA MET A 133 -12.00 -1.37 12.04
C MET A 133 -11.91 0.02 12.71
N MET A 134 -12.83 0.94 12.38
CA MET A 134 -12.76 2.33 12.85
C MET A 134 -12.97 2.46 14.36
N GLU A 135 -13.86 1.64 14.93
CA GLU A 135 -14.11 1.60 16.37
C GLU A 135 -12.92 1.02 17.12
N GLU A 136 -12.40 -0.13 16.68
CA GLU A 136 -11.22 -0.76 17.28
C GLU A 136 -9.98 0.14 17.22
N LEU A 137 -9.80 0.86 16.10
CA LEU A 137 -8.73 1.85 15.97
C LEU A 137 -8.89 3.04 16.92
N ALA A 138 -10.12 3.46 17.22
CA ALA A 138 -10.37 4.50 18.20
C ALA A 138 -9.96 4.04 19.61
N ILE A 139 -10.22 2.77 19.95
CA ILE A 139 -9.79 2.16 21.21
C ILE A 139 -8.27 2.12 21.28
N TRP A 140 -7.58 1.57 20.28
CA TRP A 140 -6.11 1.51 20.27
C TRP A 140 -5.47 2.89 20.32
N LYS A 141 -6.09 3.88 19.68
CA LYS A 141 -5.62 5.26 19.76
C LYS A 141 -5.77 5.82 21.19
N ALA A 142 -6.90 5.57 21.85
CA ALA A 142 -7.09 6.00 23.24
C ALA A 142 -6.07 5.33 24.20
N GLU A 143 -5.78 4.04 24.01
CA GLU A 143 -4.74 3.34 24.76
C GLU A 143 -3.35 3.99 24.58
N LEU A 144 -3.00 4.34 23.34
CA LEU A 144 -1.75 5.03 23.05
C LEU A 144 -1.71 6.44 23.63
N ASP A 145 -2.81 7.19 23.54
CA ASP A 145 -2.89 8.56 24.06
C ASP A 145 -2.80 8.57 25.61
N ALA A 146 -3.35 7.55 26.29
CA ALA A 146 -3.16 7.33 27.73
C ALA A 146 -1.69 7.03 28.08
N LEU A 147 -1.04 6.17 27.29
CA LEU A 147 0.38 5.85 27.47
C LEU A 147 1.29 7.08 27.24
N ALA A 148 0.99 7.88 26.21
CA ALA A 148 1.70 9.12 25.95
C ALA A 148 1.55 10.11 27.11
N THR A 149 0.36 10.19 27.71
CA THR A 149 0.10 11.01 28.90
C THR A 149 0.91 10.53 30.10
N GLN A 150 0.97 9.21 30.34
CA GLN A 150 1.77 8.61 31.42
C GLN A 150 3.25 9.00 31.31
N TYR A 151 3.80 8.99 30.10
CA TYR A 151 5.20 9.35 29.85
C TYR A 151 5.42 10.85 29.55
N GLN A 152 4.36 11.67 29.63
CA GLN A 152 4.39 13.12 29.36
C GLN A 152 4.93 13.47 27.97
N VAL A 153 4.58 12.66 26.97
CA VAL A 153 5.04 12.79 25.58
C VAL A 153 3.92 13.39 24.72
N THR A 154 4.25 14.42 23.93
CA THR A 154 3.36 14.92 22.88
C THR A 154 3.69 14.24 21.55
N LEU A 155 2.74 13.46 21.03
CA LEU A 155 2.87 12.75 19.76
C LEU A 155 2.38 13.64 18.61
N ASP A 156 3.25 13.86 17.63
CA ASP A 156 2.96 14.65 16.44
C ASP A 156 3.33 13.83 15.20
N VAL A 157 2.33 13.39 14.44
CA VAL A 157 2.49 12.56 13.24
C VAL A 157 3.52 13.14 12.28
N SER A 158 3.65 14.47 12.19
CA SER A 158 4.57 15.13 11.27
C SER A 158 6.04 14.88 11.60
N LYS A 159 6.34 14.50 12.84
CA LYS A 159 7.70 14.21 13.30
C LYS A 159 8.14 12.78 12.99
N TYR A 160 7.23 11.91 12.57
CA TYR A 160 7.57 10.53 12.23
C TYR A 160 8.58 10.46 11.08
N ARG A 161 9.61 9.64 11.25
CA ARG A 161 10.59 9.31 10.21
C ARG A 161 10.73 7.80 10.15
N GLU A 162 10.81 7.27 8.93
CA GLU A 162 10.95 5.82 8.74
C GLU A 162 12.20 5.25 9.41
N GLU A 163 13.27 6.03 9.51
CA GLU A 163 14.52 5.64 10.18
C GLU A 163 14.33 5.24 11.64
N MET A 164 13.30 5.78 12.31
CA MET A 164 12.93 5.40 13.68
C MET A 164 12.58 3.92 13.79
N LEU A 165 12.18 3.28 12.69
CA LEU A 165 11.90 1.85 12.69
C LEU A 165 13.16 0.99 12.77
N LYS A 166 14.35 1.49 12.46
CA LYS A 166 15.58 0.67 12.35
C LYS A 166 15.98 0.00 13.67
N VAL A 167 15.60 0.59 14.80
CA VAL A 167 15.93 0.09 16.15
C VAL A 167 14.97 -1.00 16.65
N PHE A 168 13.89 -1.28 15.91
CA PHE A 168 12.90 -2.30 16.25
C PHE A 168 12.99 -3.51 15.32
#